data_AF-A0A7S0QBC5-F1
#
_entry.id   AF-A0A7S0QBC5-F1
#
_cell.length_a   1.000
_cell.length_b   1.000
_cell.length_c   1.000
_cell.angle_alpha   90.00
_cell.angle_beta   90.00
_cell.angle_gamma   90.00
#
_symmetry.space_group_name_H-M   'P 1'
#
loop_
_entity.id
_entity.type
_entity.pdbx_description
1 polymer ?
#
loop_
_entity_poly.entity_id
_entity_poly.type
_entity_poly.pdbx_seq_one_letter_code
_entity_poly.pdbx_strand_id
1 'polypeptide(L)'
;MDKLTKLWLEDYSQRKAIQGFLKDKTIGEKRLTSMPDRITNTINLLNGDKLKRPSVINAYQECPLTSIEIWWREWRKFMFSTYIQIFRHDVLESKPQLVFSLIRPIHRNKYPAISADEQAISIQLQLLCLAILDSIFVYIVNRVAP
;
A
#
# COMPACT_ATOMS: atom_id res chain seq x y z
N MET A 1 6.36 -2.65 -22.89
CA MET A 1 6.47 -2.33 -21.44
C MET A 1 5.09 -1.94 -20.95
N ASP A 2 4.60 -2.54 -19.87
CA ASP A 2 3.28 -2.16 -19.32
C ASP A 2 3.33 -0.74 -18.71
N LYS A 3 2.15 -0.10 -18.56
CA LYS A 3 2.04 1.29 -18.12
C LYS A 3 2.65 1.53 -16.74
N LEU A 4 2.55 0.57 -15.82
CA LEU A 4 3.08 0.70 -14.47
C LEU A 4 4.61 0.67 -14.50
N THR A 5 5.19 -0.28 -15.24
CA THR A 5 6.66 -0.37 -15.41
C THR A 5 7.23 0.90 -16.02
N LYS A 6 6.52 1.52 -16.99
CA LYS A 6 6.92 2.80 -17.55
C LYS A 6 6.95 3.91 -16.49
N LEU A 7 5.88 4.08 -15.72
CA LEU A 7 5.80 5.06 -14.63
C LEU A 7 6.89 4.85 -13.56
N TRP A 8 7.20 3.59 -13.25
CA TRP A 8 8.27 3.27 -12.31
C TRP A 8 9.63 3.74 -12.82
N LEU A 9 10.00 3.34 -14.04
CA LEU A 9 11.32 3.61 -14.60
C LEU A 9 11.53 5.10 -14.92
N GLU A 10 10.51 5.77 -15.44
CA GLU A 10 10.63 7.17 -15.89
C GLU A 10 10.39 8.20 -14.78
N ASP A 11 9.66 7.84 -13.71
CA ASP A 11 9.27 8.79 -12.67
C ASP A 11 9.57 8.27 -11.26
N TYR A 12 8.80 7.30 -10.74
CA TYR A 12 8.82 6.97 -9.31
C TYR A 12 10.19 6.53 -8.78
N SER A 13 10.97 5.78 -9.58
CA SER A 13 12.32 5.33 -9.20
C SER A 13 13.34 6.46 -9.12
N GLN A 14 13.09 7.58 -9.79
CA GLN A 14 14.00 8.73 -9.85
C GLN A 14 13.71 9.77 -8.75
N ARG A 15 12.59 9.64 -8.04
CA ARG A 15 12.18 10.58 -7.01
C ARG A 15 13.05 10.45 -5.76
N LYS A 16 13.51 11.58 -5.23
CA LYS A 16 14.07 11.63 -3.88
C LYS A 16 12.97 11.30 -2.86
N ALA A 17 13.25 10.38 -1.94
CA ALA A 17 12.29 9.89 -0.94
C ALA A 17 11.48 11.01 -0.27
N ILE A 18 12.16 11.99 0.34
CA ILE A 18 11.47 13.07 1.07
C ILE A 18 10.93 14.13 0.11
N GLN A 19 11.83 14.75 -0.67
CA GLN A 19 11.48 15.94 -1.45
C GLN A 19 10.63 15.64 -2.68
N GLY A 20 10.79 14.46 -3.29
CA GLY A 20 10.09 14.05 -4.52
C GLY A 20 8.91 13.11 -4.32
N PHE A 21 8.84 12.39 -3.19
CA PHE A 21 7.72 11.50 -2.89
C PHE A 21 6.90 12.00 -1.69
N LEU A 22 7.46 12.04 -0.47
CA LEU A 22 6.67 12.40 0.73
C LEU A 22 6.07 13.81 0.69
N LYS A 23 6.75 14.77 0.06
CA LYS A 23 6.27 16.15 -0.08
C LYS A 23 5.45 16.40 -1.35
N ASP A 24 5.26 15.40 -2.20
CA ASP A 24 4.46 15.56 -3.41
C ASP A 24 2.96 15.58 -3.07
N LYS A 25 2.34 16.75 -3.23
CA LYS A 25 0.91 16.96 -2.98
C LYS A 25 0.03 16.13 -3.91
N THR A 26 0.48 15.87 -5.13
CA THR A 26 -0.31 15.17 -6.15
C THR A 26 -0.60 13.73 -5.76
N ILE A 27 0.31 13.06 -5.03
CA ILE A 27 0.11 11.71 -4.50
C ILE A 27 -1.10 11.68 -3.55
N GLY A 28 -1.21 12.70 -2.69
CA GLY A 28 -2.32 12.88 -1.75
C GLY A 28 -3.64 13.24 -2.45
N GLU A 29 -3.60 14.17 -3.39
CA GLU A 29 -4.75 14.59 -4.21
C GLU A 29 -5.35 13.42 -5.00
N LYS A 30 -4.48 12.59 -5.57
CA LYS A 30 -4.84 11.36 -6.29
C LYS A 30 -5.22 10.19 -5.36
N ARG A 31 -5.02 10.35 -4.05
CA ARG A 31 -5.27 9.36 -2.99
C ARG A 31 -4.48 8.05 -3.13
N LEU A 32 -3.36 8.05 -3.84
CA LEU A 32 -2.62 6.83 -4.21
C LEU A 32 -2.07 6.05 -3.02
N THR A 33 -1.72 6.73 -1.92
CA THR A 33 -1.30 6.07 -0.67
C THR A 33 -2.44 6.00 0.34
N SER A 34 -3.22 7.06 0.48
CA SER A 34 -4.24 7.16 1.54
C SER A 34 -5.42 6.19 1.37
N MET A 35 -5.82 5.85 0.14
CA MET A 35 -6.89 4.86 -0.07
C MET A 35 -6.46 3.45 0.32
N PRO A 36 -5.37 2.88 -0.24
CA PRO A 36 -4.98 1.54 0.12
C PRO A 36 -4.54 1.48 1.59
N ASP A 37 -4.02 2.57 2.17
CA ASP A 37 -3.70 2.64 3.59
C ASP A 37 -4.93 2.44 4.49
N ARG A 38 -6.03 3.17 4.25
CA ARG A 38 -7.28 3.00 5.03
C ARG A 38 -7.82 1.58 5.04
N ILE A 39 -7.57 0.83 3.97
CA ILE A 39 -8.09 -0.52 3.79
C ILE A 39 -7.15 -1.57 4.36
N THR A 40 -5.84 -1.38 4.17
CA THR A 40 -4.84 -2.43 4.43
C THR A 40 -4.05 -2.22 5.71
N ASN A 41 -4.09 -1.03 6.34
CA ASN A 41 -3.29 -0.75 7.53
C ASN A 41 -3.59 -1.74 8.66
N THR A 42 -4.85 -1.85 9.08
CA THR A 42 -5.30 -2.87 10.04
C THR A 42 -6.60 -3.48 9.55
N ILE A 43 -6.62 -4.80 9.41
CA ILE A 43 -7.76 -5.57 8.92
C ILE A 43 -8.31 -6.38 10.09
N ASN A 44 -9.58 -6.16 10.41
CA ASN A 44 -10.29 -6.96 11.41
C ASN A 44 -10.73 -8.28 10.76
N LEU A 45 -10.25 -9.39 11.30
CA LEU A 45 -10.55 -10.74 10.82
C LEU A 45 -11.83 -11.26 11.48
N LEU A 46 -12.44 -12.26 10.85
CA LEU A 46 -13.65 -12.93 11.35
C LEU A 46 -13.50 -13.48 12.77
N ASN A 47 -12.31 -13.99 13.12
CA ASN A 47 -12.03 -14.59 14.43
C ASN A 47 -11.80 -13.56 15.55
N GLY A 48 -11.96 -12.26 15.27
CA GLY A 48 -11.69 -11.18 16.22
C GLY A 48 -10.24 -10.70 16.23
N ASP A 49 -9.33 -11.38 15.55
CA ASP A 49 -7.94 -10.96 15.44
C ASP A 49 -7.79 -9.76 14.49
N LYS A 50 -6.66 -9.07 14.64
CA LYS A 50 -6.28 -7.95 13.78
C LYS A 50 -5.05 -8.31 12.98
N LEU A 51 -5.19 -8.35 11.67
CA LEU A 51 -4.07 -8.47 10.76
C LEU A 51 -3.50 -7.08 10.47
N LYS A 52 -2.21 -6.90 10.72
CA LYS A 52 -1.50 -5.61 10.59
C LYS A 52 -0.57 -5.62 9.38
N ARG A 53 -0.58 -4.55 8.58
CA ARG A 53 0.39 -4.38 7.48
C ARG A 53 1.82 -4.26 8.02
N PRO A 54 2.81 -4.92 7.39
CA PRO A 54 4.23 -4.70 7.65
C PRO A 54 4.63 -3.26 7.29
N SER A 55 4.52 -2.36 8.27
CA SER A 55 4.83 -0.94 8.15
C SER A 55 5.19 -0.37 9.51
N VAL A 56 6.11 0.60 9.56
CA VAL A 56 6.56 1.22 10.82
C VAL A 56 5.54 2.19 11.42
N ILE A 57 4.51 2.59 10.66
CA ILE A 57 3.38 3.37 11.18
C ILE A 57 2.31 2.49 11.85
N ASN A 58 2.51 1.17 11.82
CA ASN A 58 1.64 0.20 12.43
C ASN A 58 2.40 -0.53 13.54
N ALA A 59 1.70 -0.96 14.59
CA ALA A 59 2.26 -1.77 15.65
C ALA A 59 2.45 -3.24 15.18
N TYR A 60 3.18 -3.42 14.07
CA TYR A 60 3.54 -4.71 13.49
C TYR A 60 4.49 -5.44 14.44
N GLN A 61 4.16 -6.68 14.81
CA GLN A 61 4.79 -7.43 15.90
C GLN A 61 5.34 -8.78 15.44
N GLU A 62 5.05 -9.19 14.21
CA GLU A 62 5.31 -10.50 13.67
C GLU A 62 6.81 -10.71 13.41
N CYS A 63 7.51 -9.65 12.96
CA CYS A 63 8.97 -9.62 13.00
C CYS A 63 9.52 -8.18 13.04
N PRO A 64 10.76 -7.99 13.53
CA PRO A 64 11.45 -6.70 13.42
C PRO A 64 11.70 -6.32 11.96
N LEU A 65 11.35 -5.09 11.58
CA LEU A 65 11.56 -4.54 10.22
C LEU A 65 12.94 -3.89 10.08
N THR A 66 14.00 -4.60 10.47
CA THR A 66 15.36 -4.06 10.62
C THR A 66 16.10 -3.83 9.31
N SER A 67 15.56 -4.30 8.18
CA SER A 67 16.12 -4.06 6.85
C SER A 67 15.05 -3.96 5.78
N ILE A 68 15.39 -3.35 4.64
CA ILE A 68 14.48 -3.26 3.48
C ILE A 68 14.16 -4.65 2.93
N GLU A 69 15.12 -5.58 2.95
CA GLU A 69 14.95 -6.94 2.47
C GLU A 69 13.95 -7.72 3.33
N ILE A 70 14.06 -7.61 4.66
CA ILE A 70 13.12 -8.24 5.60
C ILE A 70 11.72 -7.64 5.40
N TRP A 71 11.62 -6.31 5.38
CA TRP A 71 10.35 -5.63 5.15
C TRP A 71 9.71 -6.04 3.82
N TRP A 72 10.48 -6.06 2.73
CA TRP A 72 9.95 -6.38 1.40
C TRP A 72 9.43 -7.81 1.30
N ARG A 73 10.09 -8.76 1.98
CA ARG A 73 9.60 -10.14 2.08
C ARG A 73 8.24 -10.18 2.78
N GLU A 74 8.12 -9.58 3.95
CA GLU A 74 6.87 -9.59 4.72
C GLU A 74 5.76 -8.80 4.02
N TRP A 75 6.07 -7.64 3.44
CA TRP A 75 5.10 -6.81 2.74
C TRP A 75 4.51 -7.53 1.53
N ARG A 76 5.33 -8.23 0.74
CA ARG A 76 4.84 -9.05 -0.38
C ARG A 76 4.01 -10.23 0.09
N LYS A 77 4.45 -10.94 1.14
CA LYS A 77 3.68 -12.03 1.75
C LYS A 77 2.31 -11.53 2.18
N PHE A 78 2.27 -10.42 2.93
CA PHE A 78 1.05 -9.77 3.37
C PHE A 78 0.12 -9.42 2.21
N MET A 79 0.60 -8.74 1.18
CA MET A 79 -0.25 -8.28 0.08
C MET A 79 -0.72 -9.41 -0.84
N PHE A 80 0.17 -10.35 -1.18
CA PHE A 80 -0.02 -11.27 -2.31
C PHE A 80 -0.09 -12.75 -1.93
N SER A 81 0.12 -13.10 -0.66
CA SER A 81 0.10 -14.49 -0.20
C SER A 81 -0.77 -14.72 1.03
N THR A 82 -1.16 -13.67 1.74
CA THR A 82 -2.06 -13.77 2.90
C THR A 82 -3.51 -13.77 2.44
N TYR A 83 -4.21 -14.87 2.73
CA TYR A 83 -5.65 -14.98 2.58
C TYR A 83 -6.35 -14.56 3.86
N ILE A 84 -7.44 -13.82 3.72
CA ILE A 84 -8.25 -13.30 4.82
C ILE A 84 -9.73 -13.58 4.60
N GLN A 85 -10.46 -13.69 5.69
CA GLN A 85 -11.92 -13.69 5.75
C GLN A 85 -12.35 -12.55 6.65
N ILE A 86 -13.26 -11.70 6.14
CA ILE A 86 -13.71 -10.47 6.79
C ILE A 86 -15.23 -10.35 6.68
N PHE A 87 -15.82 -9.52 7.54
CA PHE A 87 -17.16 -8.99 7.32
C PHE A 87 -17.08 -7.76 6.41
N ARG A 88 -18.02 -7.65 5.47
CA ARG A 88 -18.23 -6.45 4.66
C ARG A 88 -19.66 -5.98 4.83
N HIS A 89 -19.85 -4.77 5.38
CA HIS A 89 -21.17 -4.22 5.69
C HIS A 89 -22.04 -5.21 6.49
N ASP A 90 -21.46 -5.78 7.54
CA ASP A 90 -22.09 -6.77 8.43
C ASP A 90 -22.50 -8.10 7.76
N VAL A 91 -22.11 -8.31 6.51
CA VAL A 91 -22.28 -9.58 5.79
C VAL A 91 -20.96 -10.32 5.74
N LEU A 92 -20.98 -11.60 6.12
CA LEU A 92 -19.80 -12.47 6.03
C LEU A 92 -19.41 -12.67 4.57
N GLU A 93 -18.18 -12.32 4.19
CA GLU A 93 -17.66 -12.72 2.89
C GLU A 93 -17.31 -14.21 2.93
N SER A 94 -18.04 -14.99 2.13
CA SER A 94 -18.03 -16.45 2.17
C SER A 94 -16.74 -17.09 1.68
N LYS A 95 -15.89 -16.36 0.95
CA LYS A 95 -14.65 -16.89 0.36
C LYS A 95 -13.42 -16.16 0.90
N PRO A 96 -12.36 -16.89 1.30
CA PRO A 96 -11.06 -16.28 1.55
C PRO A 96 -10.58 -15.51 0.32
N GLN A 97 -10.04 -14.32 0.54
CA GLN A 97 -9.49 -13.47 -0.52
C GLN A 97 -8.10 -12.96 -0.13
N LEU A 98 -7.30 -12.58 -1.12
CA LEU A 98 -5.98 -11.99 -0.89
C LEU A 98 -6.12 -10.55 -0.38
N VAL A 99 -5.19 -10.09 0.45
CA VAL A 99 -5.27 -8.73 1.01
C VAL A 99 -5.34 -7.66 -0.09
N PHE A 100 -4.58 -7.79 -1.17
CA PHE A 100 -4.62 -6.79 -2.26
C PHE A 100 -6.01 -6.67 -2.91
N SER A 101 -6.87 -7.70 -2.87
CA SER A 101 -8.20 -7.64 -3.48
C SER A 101 -9.17 -6.74 -2.71
N LEU A 102 -8.81 -6.31 -1.49
CA LEU A 102 -9.55 -5.30 -0.77
C LEU A 102 -9.39 -3.90 -1.37
N ILE A 103 -8.30 -3.64 -2.09
CA ILE A 103 -8.02 -2.34 -2.70
C ILE A 103 -9.01 -2.07 -3.83
N ARG A 104 -9.57 -0.87 -3.84
CA ARG A 104 -10.60 -0.46 -4.81
C ARG A 104 -10.01 0.43 -5.90
N PRO A 105 -10.57 0.38 -7.12
CA PRO A 105 -10.23 1.37 -8.14
C PRO A 105 -10.51 2.79 -7.65
N ILE A 106 -9.67 3.72 -8.06
CA ILE A 106 -9.91 5.15 -7.85
C ILE A 106 -10.61 5.66 -9.10
N HIS A 107 -11.80 6.23 -8.93
CA HIS A 107 -12.60 6.76 -10.04
C HIS A 107 -12.44 8.27 -10.17
N ARG A 108 -12.15 8.75 -11.37
CA ARG A 108 -11.95 10.17 -11.70
C ARG A 108 -13.16 11.03 -11.38
N ASN A 109 -14.37 10.49 -11.51
CA ASN A 109 -15.61 11.19 -11.15
C ASN A 109 -15.62 11.64 -9.68
N LYS A 110 -14.95 10.89 -8.78
CA LYS A 110 -14.83 11.23 -7.36
C LYS A 110 -13.50 11.88 -7.01
N TYR A 111 -12.44 11.58 -7.78
CA TYR A 111 -11.08 12.09 -7.58
C TYR A 111 -10.55 12.65 -8.91
N PRO A 112 -10.85 13.91 -9.25
CA PRO A 112 -10.55 14.44 -10.59
C PRO A 112 -9.05 14.60 -10.89
N ALA A 113 -8.19 14.52 -9.87
CA ALA A 113 -6.73 14.64 -9.99
C ALA A 113 -6.08 13.43 -10.68
N ILE A 114 -6.74 12.28 -10.75
CA ILE A 114 -6.21 11.13 -11.51
C ILE A 114 -6.55 11.28 -13.00
N SER A 115 -5.58 10.96 -13.85
CA SER A 115 -5.80 10.88 -15.30
C SER A 115 -6.60 9.62 -15.69
N ALA A 116 -7.09 9.58 -16.93
CA ALA A 116 -7.76 8.39 -17.47
C ALA A 116 -6.80 7.17 -17.51
N ASP A 117 -5.53 7.41 -17.81
CA ASP A 117 -4.51 6.36 -17.80
C ASP A 117 -4.23 5.84 -16.39
N GLU A 118 -4.12 6.74 -15.42
CA GLU A 118 -3.94 6.37 -14.01
C GLU A 118 -5.16 5.62 -13.46
N GLN A 119 -6.38 6.02 -13.84
CA GLN A 119 -7.60 5.30 -13.46
C GLN A 119 -7.54 3.83 -13.90
N ALA A 120 -7.12 3.58 -15.14
CA ALA A 120 -7.06 2.25 -15.72
C ALA A 120 -6.10 1.29 -15.00
N ILE A 121 -5.08 1.82 -14.32
CA ILE A 121 -4.10 1.06 -13.54
C ILE A 121 -4.13 1.43 -12.05
N SER A 122 -5.24 1.98 -11.56
CA SER A 122 -5.29 2.64 -10.25
C SER A 122 -5.00 1.70 -9.09
N ILE A 123 -5.33 0.41 -9.18
CA ILE A 123 -5.01 -0.58 -8.13
C ILE A 123 -3.50 -0.81 -8.08
N GLN A 124 -2.87 -1.02 -9.23
CA GLN A 124 -1.43 -1.25 -9.33
C GLN A 124 -0.64 -0.02 -8.88
N LEU A 125 -1.11 1.17 -9.26
CA LEU A 125 -0.50 2.43 -8.86
C LEU A 125 -0.62 2.66 -7.34
N GLN A 126 -1.78 2.33 -6.75
CA GLN A 126 -1.97 2.34 -5.30
C GLN A 126 -0.98 1.40 -4.59
N LEU A 127 -0.84 0.16 -5.06
CA LEU A 127 0.10 -0.82 -4.50
C LEU A 127 1.55 -0.32 -4.58
N LEU A 128 1.95 0.23 -5.73
CA LEU A 128 3.29 0.80 -5.93
C LEU A 128 3.54 1.96 -4.96
N CYS A 129 2.65 2.96 -4.94
CA CYS A 129 2.82 4.12 -4.08
C CYS A 129 2.80 3.75 -2.59
N LEU A 130 1.96 2.79 -2.18
CA LEU A 130 1.94 2.32 -0.81
C LEU A 130 3.25 1.62 -0.42
N ALA A 131 3.78 0.75 -1.29
CA ALA A 131 5.07 0.10 -1.08
C ALA A 131 6.21 1.14 -0.97
N ILE A 132 6.22 2.15 -1.84
CA ILE A 132 7.23 3.23 -1.78
C ILE A 132 7.13 3.96 -0.44
N LEU A 133 5.90 4.35 -0.02
CA LEU A 133 5.68 5.04 1.25
C LEU A 133 6.22 4.23 2.44
N ASP A 134 5.80 2.97 2.55
CA ASP A 134 6.23 2.08 3.64
C ASP A 134 7.76 1.87 3.61
N SER A 135 8.35 1.69 2.42
CA SER A 135 9.81 1.51 2.26
C SER A 135 10.59 2.74 2.73
N ILE A 136 10.08 3.95 2.46
CA ILE A 136 10.71 5.20 2.87
C ILE A 136 10.70 5.29 4.40
N PHE A 137 9.59 4.96 5.04
CA PHE A 137 9.52 5.01 6.50
C PHE A 137 10.40 3.95 7.16
N VAL A 138 10.45 2.73 6.63
CA VAL A 138 11.39 1.69 7.09
C VAL A 138 12.84 2.17 6.95
N TYR A 139 13.19 2.76 5.81
CA TYR A 139 14.53 3.30 5.58
C TYR A 139 14.88 4.41 6.59
N ILE A 140 13.95 5.35 6.82
CA ILE A 140 14.15 6.45 7.76
C ILE A 140 14.40 5.88 9.16
N VAL A 141 13.48 5.06 9.69
CA VAL A 141 13.60 4.51 11.05
C VAL A 141 14.91 3.77 11.25
N ASN A 142 15.28 2.87 10.33
CA ASN A 142 16.52 2.10 10.42
C ASN A 142 17.80 2.94 10.29
N ARG A 143 17.71 4.20 9.81
CA ARG A 143 18.86 5.09 9.63
C ARG A 143 18.96 6.16 10.70
N VAL A 144 17.83 6.63 11.23
CA VAL A 144 17.78 7.75 12.19
C VAL A 144 17.50 7.33 13.63
N ALA A 145 16.99 6.12 13.85
CA ALA A 145 16.71 5.57 15.17
C ALA A 145 17.21 4.11 15.30
N PRO A 146 18.54 3.88 15.17
CA PRO A 146 19.15 2.55 15.28
C PRO A 146 19.17 1.99 16.71
#